data_AF-A0ABD0SZ37-F1
#
_entry.id   AF-A0ABD0SZ37-F1
#
_cell.length_a   1.000
_cell.length_b   1.000
_cell.length_c   1.000
_cell.angle_alpha   90.00
_cell.angle_beta   90.00
_cell.angle_gamma   90.00
#
_symmetry.space_group_name_H-M   'P 1'
#
loop_
_entity.id
_entity.type
_entity.pdbx_description
1 polymer ?
#
loop_
_entity_poly.entity_id
_entity_poly.type
_entity_poly.pdbx_seq_one_letter_code
_entity_poly.pdbx_strand_id
1 'polypeptide(L)'
;MQNKVNVIHQELVKIIPFFVGYYRHLNLFIRKCEFILAQYPGDENQNLYNMHVMTRRLTGKAAGLVSVREDINSFAELKQLFNQHFGDPSLSIRPKEKCLDFCSRIQRIRSNLIAKVNLIEDATLKENKFKFMITWRF
;
A
#
# COMPACT_ATOMS: atom_id res chain seq x y z
N MET A 1 19.34 6.28 -28.73
CA MET A 1 18.81 7.44 -27.96
C MET A 1 19.13 7.17 -26.50
N GLN A 2 19.87 8.04 -25.82
CA GLN A 2 20.04 7.92 -24.37
C GLN A 2 18.71 8.32 -23.72
N ASN A 3 17.99 7.35 -23.14
CA ASN A 3 16.75 7.64 -22.41
C ASN A 3 17.12 8.47 -21.19
N LYS A 4 16.69 9.73 -21.20
CA LYS A 4 17.01 10.70 -20.16
C LYS A 4 16.13 10.42 -18.95
N VAL A 5 16.73 9.87 -17.90
CA VAL A 5 16.09 9.68 -16.60
C VAL A 5 15.94 11.03 -15.90
N ASN A 6 14.73 11.36 -15.49
CA ASN A 6 14.41 12.50 -14.65
C ASN A 6 14.72 12.17 -13.19
N VAL A 7 15.81 12.75 -12.68
CA VAL A 7 16.29 12.52 -11.31
C VAL A 7 15.30 13.12 -10.31
N ILE A 8 14.88 12.31 -9.33
CA ILE A 8 14.00 12.78 -8.25
C ILE A 8 14.85 13.57 -7.25
N HIS A 9 14.42 14.78 -6.92
CA HIS A 9 15.13 15.63 -5.97
C HIS A 9 15.16 14.97 -4.58
N GLN A 10 16.31 14.99 -3.89
CA GLN A 10 16.48 14.27 -2.62
C GLN A 10 15.46 14.70 -1.55
N GLU A 11 15.08 15.97 -1.52
CA GLU A 11 14.05 16.48 -0.60
C GLU A 11 12.68 15.84 -0.84
N LEU A 12 12.33 15.52 -2.09
CA LEU A 12 11.09 14.79 -2.38
C LEU A 12 11.17 13.35 -1.91
N VAL A 13 12.33 12.69 -2.07
CA VAL A 13 12.55 11.33 -1.58
C VAL A 13 12.38 11.25 -0.05
N LYS A 14 12.78 12.29 0.69
CA LYS A 14 12.62 12.35 2.15
C LYS A 14 11.16 12.37 2.61
N ILE A 15 10.21 12.76 1.74
CA ILE A 15 8.77 12.71 2.04
C ILE A 15 8.31 11.26 2.25
N ILE A 16 8.96 10.29 1.60
CA ILE A 16 8.68 8.87 1.81
C ILE A 16 9.30 8.46 3.15
N PRO A 17 8.51 8.03 4.14
CA PRO A 17 9.05 7.56 5.40
C PRO A 17 9.86 6.28 5.20
N PHE A 18 10.83 6.01 6.08
CA PHE A 18 11.45 4.70 6.11
C PHE A 18 10.40 3.64 6.49
N PHE A 19 10.37 2.54 5.76
CA PHE A 19 9.42 1.46 5.99
C PHE A 19 10.14 0.19 6.48
N VAL A 20 9.81 -0.21 7.72
CA VAL A 20 10.40 -1.38 8.39
C VAL A 20 9.60 -2.66 8.12
N GLY A 21 8.33 -2.54 7.69
CA GLY A 21 7.37 -3.65 7.60
C GLY A 21 6.26 -3.63 8.66
N TYR A 22 5.86 -2.44 9.15
CA TYR A 22 4.81 -2.29 10.15
C TYR A 22 3.49 -1.88 9.49
N TYR A 23 2.42 -2.67 9.68
CA TYR A 23 1.16 -2.48 8.93
C TYR A 23 0.54 -1.08 9.07
N ARG A 24 0.65 -0.46 10.26
CA ARG A 24 0.14 0.90 10.52
C ARG A 24 0.80 1.96 9.66
N HIS A 25 2.01 1.72 9.18
CA HIS A 25 2.78 2.66 8.36
C HIS A 25 2.72 2.32 6.86
N LEU A 26 2.18 1.15 6.49
CA LEU A 26 2.16 0.67 5.11
C LEU A 26 1.41 1.64 4.18
N ASN A 27 0.20 2.04 4.57
CA ASN A 27 -0.62 2.95 3.77
C ASN A 27 0.03 4.32 3.55
N LEU A 28 0.72 4.83 4.58
CA LEU A 28 1.44 6.11 4.45
C LEU A 28 2.60 5.95 3.46
N PHE A 29 3.40 4.89 3.60
CA PHE A 29 4.51 4.60 2.70
C PHE A 29 4.03 4.50 1.24
N ILE A 30 3.03 3.64 0.97
CA ILE A 30 2.48 3.43 -0.38
C ILE A 30 2.03 4.76 -0.99
N ARG A 31 1.23 5.55 -0.26
CA ARG A 31 0.70 6.83 -0.78
C ARG A 31 1.80 7.83 -1.11
N LYS A 32 2.89 7.89 -0.33
CA LYS A 32 4.01 8.79 -0.62
C LYS A 32 4.79 8.33 -1.83
N CYS A 33 4.97 7.02 -2.03
CA CYS A 33 5.57 6.47 -3.23
C CYS A 33 4.70 6.75 -4.47
N GLU A 34 3.38 6.51 -4.39
CA GLU A 34 2.43 6.80 -5.48
C GLU A 34 2.44 8.28 -5.87
N PHE A 35 2.51 9.18 -4.89
CA PHE A 35 2.64 10.61 -5.14
C PHE A 35 3.88 10.92 -5.97
N ILE A 36 5.05 10.37 -5.62
CA ILE A 36 6.28 10.60 -6.41
C ILE A 36 6.15 9.99 -7.80
N LEU A 37 5.66 8.76 -7.92
CA LEU A 37 5.49 8.10 -9.22
C LEU A 37 4.57 8.89 -10.17
N ALA A 38 3.52 9.52 -9.63
CA ALA A 38 2.64 10.38 -10.41
C ALA A 38 3.33 11.65 -10.92
N GLN A 39 4.35 12.15 -10.23
CA GLN A 39 5.14 13.33 -10.65
C GLN A 39 6.29 12.97 -11.61
N TYR A 40 6.75 11.71 -11.59
CA TYR A 40 7.86 11.22 -12.40
C TYR A 40 7.46 10.00 -13.25
N PRO A 41 6.40 10.11 -14.10
CA PRO A 41 6.06 9.04 -15.02
C PRO A 41 7.16 8.90 -16.09
N GLY A 42 7.35 7.71 -16.62
CA GLY A 42 8.29 7.52 -17.71
C GLY A 42 8.33 6.11 -18.26
N ASP A 43 9.36 5.89 -19.08
CA ASP A 43 9.65 4.62 -19.72
C ASP A 43 10.24 3.59 -18.72
N GLU A 44 10.64 2.44 -19.24
CA GLU A 44 11.22 1.35 -18.44
C GLU A 44 12.43 1.80 -17.60
N ASN A 45 13.29 2.65 -18.15
CA ASN A 45 14.46 3.17 -17.44
C ASN A 45 14.07 4.11 -16.30
N GLN A 46 13.09 4.99 -16.51
CA GLN A 46 12.55 5.83 -15.44
C GLN A 46 11.86 4.99 -14.36
N ASN A 47 11.11 3.96 -14.74
CA ASN A 47 10.41 3.08 -13.80
C ASN A 47 11.39 2.29 -12.93
N LEU A 48 12.47 1.77 -13.53
CA LEU A 48 13.54 1.10 -12.80
C LEU A 48 14.24 2.06 -11.82
N TYR A 49 14.56 3.29 -12.27
CA TYR A 49 15.13 4.32 -11.40
C TYR A 49 14.19 4.65 -10.23
N ASN A 50 12.90 4.88 -10.51
CA ASN A 50 11.89 5.15 -9.50
C ASN A 50 11.81 4.00 -8.48
N MET A 51 11.84 2.75 -8.96
CA MET A 51 11.87 1.56 -8.11
C MET A 51 13.07 1.56 -7.16
N HIS A 52 14.28 1.84 -7.65
CA HIS A 52 15.47 1.95 -6.80
C HIS A 52 15.35 3.07 -5.74
N VAL A 53 14.76 4.20 -6.11
CA VAL A 53 14.50 5.30 -5.16
C VAL A 53 13.54 4.86 -4.06
N MET A 54 12.46 4.14 -4.39
CA MET A 54 11.50 3.64 -3.41
C MET A 54 12.11 2.56 -2.51
N THR A 55 12.83 1.60 -3.10
CA THR A 55 13.41 0.47 -2.34
C THR A 55 14.52 0.91 -1.39
N ARG A 56 15.22 2.01 -1.69
CA ARG A 56 16.19 2.64 -0.76
C ARG A 56 15.55 3.12 0.55
N ARG A 57 14.23 3.33 0.58
CA ARG A 57 13.48 3.72 1.79
C ARG A 57 13.01 2.52 2.61
N LEU A 58 13.30 1.30 2.17
CA LEU A 58 13.01 0.08 2.92
C LEU A 58 14.11 -0.22 3.93
N THR A 59 13.71 -0.74 5.07
CA THR A 59 14.61 -1.15 6.16
C THR A 59 14.05 -2.40 6.83
N GLY A 60 14.87 -3.08 7.65
CA GLY A 60 14.44 -4.22 8.46
C GLY A 60 13.74 -5.32 7.65
N LYS A 61 12.54 -5.73 8.09
CA LYS A 61 11.78 -6.85 7.48
C LYS A 61 11.37 -6.54 6.05
N ALA A 62 11.02 -5.29 5.73
CA ALA A 62 10.63 -4.91 4.38
C ALA A 62 11.80 -5.01 3.40
N ALA A 63 12.99 -4.54 3.81
CA ALA A 63 14.19 -4.69 2.99
C ALA A 63 14.58 -6.16 2.80
N GLY A 64 14.55 -6.96 3.88
CA GLY A 64 14.85 -8.39 3.81
C GLY A 64 13.87 -9.19 2.95
N LEU A 65 12.60 -8.81 2.91
CA LEU A 65 11.59 -9.44 2.04
C LEU A 65 11.88 -9.17 0.55
N VAL A 66 12.28 -7.94 0.22
CA VAL A 66 12.55 -7.55 -1.17
C VAL A 66 13.90 -8.08 -1.64
N SER A 67 14.91 -8.18 -0.77
CA SER A 67 16.25 -8.65 -1.15
C SER A 67 16.29 -10.11 -1.62
N VAL A 68 15.29 -10.92 -1.26
CA VAL A 68 15.19 -12.34 -1.66
C VAL A 68 14.26 -12.57 -2.85
N ARG A 69 13.74 -11.50 -3.45
CA ARG A 69 12.73 -11.51 -4.51
C ARG A 69 13.31 -10.86 -5.76
N GLU A 70 13.61 -11.67 -6.77
CA GLU A 70 14.07 -11.22 -8.10
C GLU A 70 12.90 -10.99 -9.08
N ASP A 71 11.68 -11.38 -8.68
CA ASP A 71 10.45 -11.36 -9.47
C ASP A 71 9.72 -10.01 -9.45
N ILE A 72 10.21 -9.02 -8.70
CA ILE A 72 9.51 -7.74 -8.50
C ILE A 72 10.14 -6.66 -9.39
N ASN A 73 9.47 -6.35 -10.49
CA ASN A 73 9.96 -5.42 -11.51
C ASN A 73 9.15 -4.11 -11.55
N SER A 74 8.01 -4.05 -10.84
CA SER A 74 7.14 -2.89 -10.82
C SER A 74 6.72 -2.48 -9.41
N PHE A 75 6.34 -1.21 -9.25
CA PHE A 75 5.80 -0.72 -7.99
C PHE A 75 4.44 -1.36 -7.67
N ALA A 76 3.67 -1.74 -8.69
CA ALA A 76 2.40 -2.43 -8.52
C ALA A 76 2.58 -3.80 -7.85
N GLU A 77 3.56 -4.59 -8.31
CA GLU A 77 3.93 -5.86 -7.71
C GLU A 77 4.47 -5.67 -6.28
N LEU A 78 5.33 -4.66 -6.08
CA LEU A 78 5.86 -4.33 -4.74
C LEU A 78 4.73 -3.97 -3.76
N LYS A 79 3.76 -3.16 -4.21
CA LYS A 79 2.57 -2.79 -3.43
C LYS A 79 1.74 -4.02 -3.07
N GLN A 80 1.52 -4.91 -4.03
CA GLN A 80 0.77 -6.16 -3.79
C GLN A 80 1.50 -7.05 -2.79
N LEU A 81 2.81 -7.25 -2.95
CA LEU A 81 3.63 -8.01 -2.01
C LEU A 81 3.54 -7.41 -0.60
N PHE A 82 3.66 -6.09 -0.46
CA PHE A 82 3.59 -5.46 0.85
C PHE A 82 2.21 -5.57 1.49
N ASN A 83 1.14 -5.48 0.71
CA ASN A 83 -0.20 -5.73 1.22
C ASN A 83 -0.37 -7.19 1.69
N GLN A 84 0.25 -8.16 1.01
CA GLN A 84 0.20 -9.56 1.43
C GLN A 84 0.99 -9.81 2.73
N HIS A 85 2.18 -9.24 2.85
CA HIS A 85 3.09 -9.53 3.98
C HIS A 85 2.95 -8.58 5.17
N PHE A 86 2.59 -7.33 4.92
CA PHE A 86 2.52 -6.27 5.93
C PHE A 86 1.15 -5.58 5.96
N GLY A 87 0.17 -6.04 5.18
CA GLY A 87 -1.20 -5.53 5.26
C GLY A 87 -1.86 -5.84 6.59
N ASP A 88 -3.09 -5.36 6.77
CA ASP A 88 -3.84 -5.61 8.00
C ASP A 88 -4.03 -7.13 8.20
N PRO A 89 -3.47 -7.73 9.28
CA PRO A 89 -3.58 -9.16 9.53
C PRO A 89 -5.03 -9.60 9.83
N SER A 90 -5.93 -8.66 10.14
CA SER A 90 -7.37 -8.92 10.24
C SER A 90 -8.07 -9.03 8.89
N LEU A 91 -7.37 -8.72 7.79
CA LEU A 91 -7.89 -8.79 6.42
C LEU A 91 -7.19 -9.86 5.57
N SER A 92 -6.20 -10.57 6.10
CA SER A 92 -5.54 -11.71 5.44
C SER A 92 -6.15 -13.05 5.85
N ILE A 93 -6.09 -14.05 4.96
CA ILE A 93 -6.36 -15.46 5.31
C ILE A 93 -5.27 -15.93 6.26
N ARG A 94 -5.67 -16.47 7.41
CA ARG A 94 -4.73 -17.00 8.40
C ARG A 94 -4.26 -18.40 7.99
N PRO A 95 -3.05 -18.81 8.39
CA PRO A 95 -2.61 -20.19 8.19
C PRO A 95 -3.63 -21.18 8.77
N LYS A 96 -4.06 -22.16 7.97
CA LYS A 96 -5.09 -23.18 8.28
C LYS A 96 -6.54 -22.67 8.38
N GLU A 97 -6.82 -21.40 8.10
CA GLU A 97 -8.19 -20.90 8.00
C GLU A 97 -8.82 -21.36 6.67
N LYS A 98 -10.05 -21.88 6.73
CA LYS A 98 -10.79 -22.22 5.52
C LYS A 98 -11.30 -20.94 4.84
N CYS A 99 -11.43 -20.97 3.52
CA CYS A 99 -11.93 -19.84 2.73
C CYS A 99 -13.30 -19.34 3.23
N LEU A 100 -14.21 -20.25 3.60
CA LEU A 100 -15.53 -19.90 4.14
C LEU A 100 -15.40 -19.09 5.45
N ASP A 101 -14.55 -19.54 6.37
CA ASP A 101 -14.34 -18.90 7.67
C ASP A 101 -13.75 -17.49 7.51
N PHE A 102 -12.82 -17.34 6.55
CA PHE A 102 -12.29 -16.05 6.15
C PHE A 102 -13.39 -15.12 5.62
N CYS A 103 -14.20 -15.59 4.67
CA CYS A 103 -15.32 -14.82 4.10
C CYS A 103 -16.30 -14.36 5.19
N SER A 104 -16.68 -15.25 6.10
CA SER A 104 -17.54 -14.92 7.24
C SER A 104 -16.90 -13.88 8.16
N ARG A 105 -15.60 -13.95 8.41
CA ARG A 105 -14.86 -12.96 9.21
C ARG A 105 -14.84 -11.58 8.54
N ILE A 106 -14.57 -11.52 7.23
CA ILE A 106 -14.59 -10.26 6.47
C ILE A 106 -15.99 -9.66 6.44
N GLN A 107 -17.03 -10.47 6.21
CA GLN A 107 -18.42 -10.02 6.28
C GLN A 107 -18.76 -9.45 7.65
N ARG A 108 -18.34 -10.10 8.74
CA ARG A 108 -18.55 -9.59 10.10
C ARG A 108 -17.84 -8.25 10.33
N ILE A 109 -16.59 -8.10 9.89
CA ILE A 109 -15.85 -6.84 9.98
C ILE A 109 -16.58 -5.73 9.22
N ARG A 110 -17.05 -6.02 8.00
CA ARG A 110 -17.81 -5.08 7.17
C ARG A 110 -19.12 -4.66 7.83
N SER A 111 -19.91 -5.60 8.35
CA SER A 111 -21.16 -5.30 9.05
C SER A 111 -20.93 -4.43 10.29
N ASN A 112 -19.88 -4.72 11.07
CA ASN A 112 -19.51 -3.92 12.23
C ASN A 112 -19.12 -2.48 11.87
N LEU A 113 -18.39 -2.29 10.77
CA LEU A 113 -18.05 -0.97 10.25
C LEU A 113 -19.29 -0.19 9.82
N ILE A 114 -20.20 -0.83 9.06
CA ILE A 114 -21.45 -0.22 8.62
C ILE A 114 -22.31 0.18 9.84
N ALA A 115 -22.44 -0.71 10.83
CA ALA A 115 -23.17 -0.42 12.05
C ALA A 115 -22.61 0.81 12.77
N LYS A 116 -21.28 0.90 12.92
CA LYS A 116 -20.62 2.06 13.54
C LYS A 116 -20.81 3.35 12.75
N VAL A 117 -20.76 3.32 11.42
CA VAL A 117 -21.02 4.50 10.58
C VAL A 117 -22.48 4.92 10.68
N ASN A 118 -23.40 3.96 10.83
CA ASN A 118 -24.82 4.25 10.99
C ASN A 118 -25.16 4.99 12.28
N LEU A 119 -24.36 4.81 13.34
CA LEU A 119 -24.49 5.52 14.62
C LEU A 119 -23.99 6.98 14.56
N ILE A 120 -23.38 7.42 13.46
CA ILE A 120 -22.98 8.82 13.30
C ILE A 120 -24.23 9.66 13.01
N GLU A 121 -24.50 10.64 13.88
CA GLU A 121 -25.65 11.55 13.77
C GLU A 121 -25.45 12.60 12.67
N ASP A 122 -24.21 13.07 12.47
CA ASP A 122 -23.85 14.01 11.42
C ASP A 122 -23.96 13.35 10.03
N ALA A 123 -24.95 13.80 9.25
CA ALA A 123 -25.26 13.26 7.94
C ALA A 123 -24.12 13.47 6.91
N THR A 124 -23.43 14.62 6.96
CA THR A 124 -22.33 14.93 6.04
C THR A 124 -21.11 14.08 6.36
N LEU A 125 -20.78 13.93 7.65
CA LEU A 125 -19.70 13.06 8.09
C LEU A 125 -19.98 11.59 7.76
N LYS A 126 -21.23 11.15 7.98
CA LYS A 126 -21.70 9.80 7.66
C LYS A 126 -21.55 9.49 6.17
N GLU A 127 -22.01 10.40 5.29
CA GLU A 127 -21.90 10.25 3.84
C GLU A 127 -20.43 10.17 3.39
N ASN A 128 -19.56 11.03 3.93
CA ASN A 128 -18.13 11.01 3.62
C ASN A 128 -17.46 9.71 4.06
N LYS A 129 -17.81 9.18 5.24
CA LYS A 129 -17.29 7.88 5.71
C LYS A 129 -17.81 6.71 4.89
N PHE A 130 -19.06 6.74 4.44
CA PHE A 130 -19.61 5.75 3.52
C PHE A 130 -18.90 5.77 2.17
N LYS A 131 -18.71 6.96 1.57
CA LYS A 131 -17.95 7.11 0.32
C LYS A 131 -16.56 6.53 0.47
N PHE A 132 -15.85 6.89 1.54
CA PHE A 132 -14.51 6.34 1.83
C PHE A 132 -14.51 4.82 1.95
N MET A 133 -15.51 4.21 2.62
CA MET A 133 -15.61 2.75 2.71
C MET A 133 -15.85 2.06 1.35
N ILE A 134 -16.55 2.70 0.41
CA ILE A 134 -16.87 2.14 -0.91
C ILE A 134 -15.71 2.35 -1.91
N THR A 135 -14.87 3.37 -1.70
CA THR A 135 -13.74 3.66 -2.61
C THR A 135 -12.56 2.69 -2.44
N TRP A 136 -12.47 1.99 -1.32
CA TRP A 136 -11.53 0.87 -1.13
C TRP A 136 -12.08 -0.38 -1.85
N ARG A 137 -11.95 -0.41 -3.18
CA ARG A 137 -12.05 -1.68 -3.93
C ARG A 137 -10.70 -2.39 -3.84
N PHE A 138 -10.74 -3.62 -3.32
CA PHE A 138 -9.63 -4.57 -3.33
C PHE A 138 -9.25 -4.95 -4.76
#